data_AF-A0A1R2BP76-F1
#
_entry.id   AF-A0A1R2BP76-F1
#
_cell.length_a   1.000
_cell.length_b   1.000
_cell.length_c   1.000
_cell.angle_alpha   90.00
_cell.angle_beta   90.00
_cell.angle_gamma   90.00
#
_symmetry.space_group_name_H-M   'P 1'
#
loop_
_entity.id
_entity.type
_entity.pdbx_description
1 polymer ?
#
loop_
_entity_poly.entity_id
_entity_poly.type
_entity_poly.pdbx_seq_one_letter_code
_entity_poly.pdbx_strand_id
1 'polypeptide(L)'
;MQLTRFKKNWLGLRTSDREIEVNTISGTHRIEIPSSGKYAFFEGELLEIKDNSKKVLLVSDLDRTVFHDSPEGLAAHKEFIKFWIQHFEFNGSILVYDTGRSLNEYEWIIDKLYEPDLLVAVLGNYALTFDEEGHFVHEEDYKEVLNWTSNPNWDENYFVDAILEKFQYPRSYISRINPFTILFIIPDDVFFATFDEVKRFVKNKENIETNGKILKGKCIKTRCNLVGSHYIEVLPTHTGKQLGVIYAQKRYNFTDKDTMVAGDSLNDCMLLRLPVFGILVGNSENYLVDWFNKKPRPNKFHSNAMFALALIDGLKRFTNL
;
A
#
# COMPACT_ATOMS: atom_id res chain seq x y z
N MET A 1 -22.13 18.55 14.02
CA MET A 1 -22.40 17.67 12.86
C MET A 1 -21.59 16.42 13.09
N GLN A 2 -22.25 15.31 13.37
CA GLN A 2 -21.62 14.01 13.60
C GLN A 2 -21.19 13.50 12.22
N LEU A 3 -19.88 13.49 11.95
CA LEU A 3 -19.32 12.91 10.73
C LEU A 3 -19.03 11.45 11.05
N THR A 4 -19.77 10.52 10.45
CA THR A 4 -19.60 9.08 10.67
C THR A 4 -19.09 8.39 9.40
N ARG A 5 -18.00 7.63 9.53
CA ARG A 5 -17.64 6.50 8.65
C ARG A 5 -17.54 5.24 9.52
N PHE A 6 -17.96 4.12 8.98
CA PHE A 6 -18.48 2.96 9.70
C PHE A 6 -17.50 2.18 10.59
N LYS A 7 -16.18 2.16 10.32
CA LYS A 7 -15.19 1.43 11.17
C LYS A 7 -14.22 2.33 11.95
N LYS A 8 -14.55 3.60 12.13
CA LYS A 8 -13.68 4.51 12.87
C LYS A 8 -14.05 4.48 14.35
N ASN A 9 -13.16 3.91 15.16
CA ASN A 9 -13.12 4.02 16.63
C ASN A 9 -12.88 5.48 17.08
N TRP A 10 -13.51 6.46 16.45
CA TRP A 10 -13.46 7.83 16.89
C TRP A 10 -14.72 8.64 16.69
N LEU A 11 -14.91 9.60 17.60
CA LEU A 11 -15.98 10.59 17.55
C LEU A 11 -15.37 11.99 17.35
N GLY A 12 -15.64 12.60 16.19
CA GLY A 12 -15.23 13.97 15.87
C GLY A 12 -16.21 14.99 16.45
N LEU A 13 -15.71 15.93 17.24
CA LEU A 13 -16.50 16.88 18.01
C LEU A 13 -15.94 18.29 17.83
N ARG A 14 -16.83 19.24 17.59
CA ARG A 14 -16.55 20.67 17.73
C ARG A 14 -17.39 21.15 18.89
N THR A 15 -16.75 21.61 19.95
CA THR A 15 -17.46 22.03 21.16
C THR A 15 -16.77 23.21 21.83
N SER A 16 -17.57 24.03 22.51
CA SER A 16 -17.14 25.03 23.49
C SER A 16 -17.43 24.59 24.92
N ASP A 17 -18.05 23.43 25.08
CA ASP A 17 -18.40 22.84 26.36
C ASP A 17 -17.12 22.39 27.06
N ARG A 18 -17.11 22.50 28.39
CA ARG A 18 -15.97 22.09 29.22
C ARG A 18 -15.95 20.60 29.50
N GLU A 19 -17.06 19.92 29.25
CA GLU A 19 -17.21 18.49 29.45
C GLU A 19 -18.16 17.94 28.39
N ILE A 20 -17.83 16.77 27.84
CA ILE A 20 -18.67 16.05 26.89
C ILE A 20 -18.81 14.60 27.34
N GLU A 21 -19.96 14.01 27.00
CA GLU A 21 -20.20 12.59 27.19
C GLU A 21 -20.07 11.88 25.84
N VAL A 22 -19.16 10.91 25.77
CA VAL A 22 -18.88 10.11 24.57
C VAL A 22 -19.26 8.67 24.84
N ASN A 23 -20.26 8.18 24.12
CA ASN A 23 -20.68 6.79 24.19
C ASN A 23 -19.88 5.97 23.17
N THR A 24 -19.18 4.95 23.66
CA THR A 24 -18.42 4.00 22.84
C THR A 24 -18.86 2.56 23.12
N ILE A 25 -18.38 1.60 22.33
CA ILE A 25 -18.61 0.17 22.56
C ILE A 25 -18.09 -0.26 23.95
N SER A 26 -17.02 0.37 24.44
CA SER A 26 -16.44 0.07 25.76
C SER A 26 -17.13 0.80 26.92
N GLY A 27 -18.15 1.61 26.65
CA GLY A 27 -18.94 2.32 27.66
C GLY A 27 -19.02 3.83 27.42
N THR A 28 -19.63 4.51 28.39
CA THR A 28 -19.79 5.96 28.44
C THR A 28 -18.59 6.62 29.08
N HIS A 29 -17.96 7.55 28.35
CA HIS A 29 -16.80 8.31 28.81
C HIS A 29 -17.19 9.76 29.02
N ARG A 30 -16.92 10.31 30.21
CA ARG A 30 -16.99 11.75 30.44
C ARG A 30 -15.61 12.34 30.25
N ILE A 31 -15.52 13.31 29.35
CA ILE A 31 -14.24 13.85 28.91
C ILE A 31 -14.25 15.36 29.14
N GLU A 32 -13.27 15.83 29.90
CA GLU A 32 -13.01 17.24 30.07
C GLU A 32 -12.34 17.81 28.81
N ILE A 33 -12.88 18.92 28.30
CA ILE A 33 -12.37 19.60 27.13
C ILE A 33 -11.42 20.72 27.60
N PRO A 34 -10.12 20.67 27.26
CA PRO A 34 -9.14 21.62 27.79
C PRO A 34 -9.40 23.07 27.37
N SER A 35 -9.91 23.26 26.16
CA SER A 35 -10.17 24.57 25.56
C SER A 35 -11.16 24.47 24.40
N SER A 36 -11.72 25.59 23.95
CA SER A 36 -12.54 25.58 22.74
C SER A 36 -11.70 25.16 21.52
N GLY A 37 -12.19 24.20 20.74
CA GLY A 37 -11.44 23.65 19.61
C GLY A 37 -12.19 22.56 18.85
N LYS A 38 -11.47 21.89 17.96
CA LYS A 38 -11.93 20.68 17.26
C LYS A 38 -11.18 19.50 17.87
N TYR A 39 -11.89 18.43 18.23
CA TYR A 39 -11.31 17.27 18.86
C TYR A 39 -11.84 15.98 18.21
N ALA A 40 -11.04 14.92 18.27
CA ALA A 40 -11.44 13.56 17.97
C ALA A 40 -11.13 12.67 19.18
N PHE A 41 -12.09 11.86 19.61
CA PHE A 41 -11.82 10.85 20.65
C PHE A 41 -11.41 9.54 19.99
N PHE A 42 -10.21 9.02 20.19
CA PHE A 42 -9.72 7.78 19.56
C PHE A 42 -9.10 6.85 20.60
N GLU A 43 -9.58 5.60 20.67
CA GLU A 43 -9.08 4.58 21.61
C GLU A 43 -8.93 5.03 23.07
N GLY A 44 -9.87 5.82 23.58
CA GLY A 44 -9.81 6.31 24.97
C GLY A 44 -9.05 7.63 25.14
N GLU A 45 -8.48 8.18 24.06
CA GLU A 45 -7.67 9.40 24.09
C GLU A 45 -8.39 10.54 23.36
N LEU A 46 -8.42 11.73 23.98
CA LEU A 46 -8.90 12.95 23.33
C LEU A 46 -7.76 13.59 22.52
N LEU A 47 -7.93 13.67 21.20
CA LEU A 47 -6.97 14.24 20.27
C LEU A 47 -7.45 15.60 19.79
N GLU A 48 -6.64 16.65 19.99
CA GLU A 48 -6.93 17.95 19.41
C GLU A 48 -6.63 17.95 17.90
N ILE A 49 -7.63 18.27 17.09
CA ILE A 49 -7.52 18.39 15.64
C ILE A 49 -6.86 19.72 15.32
N LYS A 50 -5.72 19.65 14.63
CA LYS A 50 -4.92 20.80 14.20
C LYS A 50 -5.42 21.28 12.84
N ASP A 51 -5.53 22.60 12.69
CA ASP A 51 -5.84 23.19 11.39
C ASP A 51 -4.59 23.08 10.49
N ASN A 52 -4.57 22.10 9.60
CA ASN A 52 -3.54 21.96 8.56
C ASN A 52 -4.13 22.34 7.20
N SER A 53 -3.52 23.31 6.53
CA SER A 53 -3.98 23.79 5.22
C SER A 53 -3.60 22.88 4.05
N LYS A 54 -2.55 22.07 4.21
CA LYS A 54 -2.08 21.19 3.13
C LYS A 54 -2.79 19.84 3.19
N LYS A 55 -3.55 19.53 2.14
CA LYS A 55 -4.13 18.20 1.92
C LYS A 55 -3.08 17.26 1.34
N VAL A 56 -3.16 15.98 1.71
CA VAL A 56 -2.22 14.96 1.25
C VAL A 56 -2.99 13.75 0.74
N LEU A 57 -2.59 13.22 -0.42
CA LEU A 57 -2.88 11.86 -0.81
C LEU A 57 -1.71 10.99 -0.36
N LEU A 58 -1.91 10.19 0.68
CA LEU A 58 -0.91 9.25 1.18
C LEU A 58 -1.22 7.86 0.65
N VAL A 59 -0.34 7.32 -0.20
CA VAL A 59 -0.45 5.95 -0.71
C VAL A 59 0.67 5.11 -0.12
N SER A 60 0.33 4.20 0.79
CA SER A 60 1.32 3.41 1.52
C SER A 60 1.15 1.94 1.22
N ASP A 61 2.26 1.22 1.10
CA ASP A 61 2.24 -0.21 1.36
C ASP A 61 1.72 -0.52 2.77
N LEU A 62 1.23 -1.75 2.94
CA LEU A 62 0.64 -2.22 4.17
C LEU A 62 1.68 -2.88 5.09
N ASP A 63 2.16 -4.06 4.69
CA ASP A 63 2.97 -4.95 5.51
C ASP A 63 4.37 -4.40 5.73
N ARG A 64 4.82 -4.34 6.99
CA ARG A 64 6.11 -3.75 7.39
C ARG A 64 6.27 -2.27 7.01
N THR A 65 5.24 -1.64 6.46
CA THR A 65 5.21 -0.21 6.16
C THR A 65 4.26 0.51 7.12
N VAL A 66 2.94 0.54 6.87
CA VAL A 66 1.98 1.15 7.82
C VAL A 66 1.54 0.19 8.92
N PHE A 67 1.69 -1.12 8.73
CA PHE A 67 1.26 -2.14 9.68
C PHE A 67 2.28 -3.28 9.81
N HIS A 68 2.48 -3.75 11.04
CA HIS A 68 3.19 -4.99 11.34
C HIS A 68 2.64 -5.56 12.66
N ASP A 69 2.57 -6.88 12.78
CA ASP A 69 1.92 -7.56 13.91
C ASP A 69 2.79 -7.66 15.17
N SER A 70 4.08 -7.31 15.07
CA SER A 70 4.95 -7.19 16.24
C SER A 70 4.50 -6.05 17.17
N PRO A 71 4.82 -6.12 18.48
CA PRO A 71 4.49 -5.06 19.43
C PRO A 71 4.95 -3.66 18.98
N GLU A 72 6.14 -3.56 18.40
CA GLU A 72 6.70 -2.30 17.88
C GLU A 72 5.93 -1.80 16.66
N GLY A 73 5.51 -2.70 15.78
CA GLY A 73 4.70 -2.41 14.60
C GLY A 73 3.32 -1.88 14.95
N LEU A 74 2.65 -2.53 15.90
CA LEU A 74 1.33 -2.11 16.40
C LEU A 74 1.42 -0.76 17.11
N ALA A 75 2.44 -0.54 17.94
CA ALA A 75 2.67 0.76 18.59
C ALA A 75 2.93 1.87 17.56
N ALA A 76 3.77 1.60 16.55
CA ALA A 76 4.02 2.53 15.45
C ALA A 76 2.74 2.87 14.68
N HIS A 77 1.92 1.86 14.35
CA HIS A 77 0.63 2.05 13.67
C HIS A 77 -0.27 2.98 14.49
N LYS A 78 -0.47 2.68 15.78
CA LYS A 78 -1.30 3.50 16.67
C LYS A 78 -0.85 4.97 16.71
N GLU A 79 0.45 5.21 16.86
CA GLU A 79 1.00 6.57 16.88
C GLU A 79 0.81 7.29 15.55
N PHE A 80 0.98 6.59 14.43
CA PHE A 80 0.68 7.14 13.10
C PHE A 80 -0.79 7.51 12.95
N ILE A 81 -1.71 6.66 13.40
CA ILE A 81 -3.15 6.94 13.30
C ILE A 81 -3.56 8.13 14.15
N LYS A 82 -3.03 8.28 15.37
CA LYS A 82 -3.24 9.50 16.17
C LYS A 82 -2.78 10.74 15.41
N PHE A 83 -1.56 10.70 14.86
CA PHE A 83 -1.01 11.80 14.07
C PHE A 83 -1.85 12.10 12.82
N TRP A 84 -2.33 11.07 12.11
CA TRP A 84 -3.19 11.21 10.95
C TRP A 84 -4.53 11.88 11.31
N ILE A 85 -5.17 11.43 12.38
CA ILE A 85 -6.43 12.00 12.90
C ILE A 85 -6.24 13.48 13.26
N GLN A 86 -5.14 13.80 13.95
CA GLN A 86 -4.86 15.16 14.40
C GLN A 86 -4.61 16.13 13.24
N HIS A 87 -3.99 15.69 12.14
CA HIS A 87 -3.45 16.60 11.13
C HIS A 87 -4.07 16.49 9.73
N PHE A 88 -4.69 15.37 9.38
CA PHE A 88 -5.00 15.05 7.97
C PHE A 88 -6.43 14.53 7.76
N GLU A 89 -6.94 13.72 8.68
CA GLU A 89 -8.26 13.08 8.56
C GLU A 89 -9.40 14.07 8.25
N PHE A 90 -9.36 15.26 8.84
CA PHE A 90 -10.44 16.24 8.74
C PHE A 90 -10.18 17.41 7.79
N ASN A 91 -9.07 17.40 7.03
CA ASN A 91 -8.77 18.48 6.08
C ASN A 91 -9.02 18.09 4.62
N GLY A 92 -9.55 16.89 4.38
CA GLY A 92 -9.76 16.33 3.04
C GLY A 92 -8.52 15.67 2.45
N SER A 93 -7.56 15.26 3.28
CA SER A 93 -6.52 14.30 2.91
C SER A 93 -7.12 12.91 2.71
N ILE A 94 -6.41 12.06 1.97
CA ILE A 94 -6.85 10.72 1.57
C ILE A 94 -5.77 9.71 1.96
N LEU A 95 -6.16 8.67 2.68
CA LEU A 95 -5.30 7.53 3.04
C LEU A 95 -5.62 6.34 2.13
N VAL A 96 -4.59 5.82 1.46
CA VAL A 96 -4.70 4.65 0.58
C VAL A 96 -3.74 3.58 1.05
N TYR A 97 -4.24 2.35 1.21
CA TYR A 97 -3.41 1.17 1.37
C TYR A 97 -3.23 0.48 0.02
N ASP A 98 -1.98 0.28 -0.42
CA ASP A 98 -1.61 -0.31 -1.70
C ASP A 98 -0.72 -1.53 -1.48
N THR A 99 -1.36 -2.71 -1.40
CA THR A 99 -0.78 -3.94 -0.84
C THR A 99 -0.69 -5.08 -1.86
N GLY A 100 0.24 -5.99 -1.62
CA GLY A 100 0.29 -7.28 -2.30
C GLY A 100 -0.75 -8.30 -1.80
N ARG A 101 -1.38 -8.04 -0.64
CA ARG A 101 -2.41 -8.92 -0.08
C ARG A 101 -3.61 -9.04 -1.02
N SER A 102 -4.20 -10.24 -1.04
CA SER A 102 -5.58 -10.44 -1.48
C SER A 102 -6.57 -9.88 -0.47
N LEU A 103 -7.82 -9.73 -0.89
CA LEU A 103 -8.92 -9.34 -0.02
C LEU A 103 -9.03 -10.26 1.21
N ASN A 104 -8.99 -11.58 1.01
CA ASN A 104 -9.04 -12.54 2.12
C ASN A 104 -7.88 -12.34 3.12
N GLU A 105 -6.66 -12.08 2.63
CA GLU A 105 -5.50 -11.82 3.50
C GLU A 105 -5.64 -10.47 4.22
N TYR A 106 -6.27 -9.47 3.61
CA TYR A 106 -6.58 -8.19 4.25
C TYR A 106 -7.64 -8.33 5.34
N GLU A 107 -8.71 -9.09 5.07
CA GLU A 107 -9.79 -9.37 6.04
C GLU A 107 -9.28 -10.01 7.33
N TRP A 108 -8.22 -10.82 7.28
CA TRP A 108 -7.64 -11.42 8.50
C TRP A 108 -7.05 -10.42 9.49
N ILE A 109 -6.75 -9.20 9.04
CA ILE A 109 -6.11 -8.17 9.86
C ILE A 109 -6.91 -6.87 9.94
N ILE A 110 -8.05 -6.76 9.24
CA ILE A 110 -8.81 -5.52 9.12
C ILE A 110 -9.21 -4.93 10.48
N ASP A 111 -9.53 -5.78 11.46
CA ASP A 111 -9.92 -5.35 12.82
C ASP A 111 -8.79 -4.64 13.59
N LYS A 112 -7.55 -4.78 13.13
CA LYS A 112 -6.35 -4.14 13.71
C LYS A 112 -5.92 -2.90 12.95
N LEU A 113 -6.60 -2.58 11.85
CA LEU A 113 -6.23 -1.51 10.95
C LEU A 113 -7.20 -0.35 11.08
N TYR A 114 -6.66 0.85 10.96
CA TYR A 114 -7.48 2.00 10.65
C TYR A 114 -7.98 1.92 9.20
N GLU A 115 -9.29 2.13 9.01
CA GLU A 115 -9.94 2.08 7.71
C GLU A 115 -9.38 3.16 6.75
N PRO A 116 -8.83 2.78 5.58
CA PRO A 116 -8.38 3.73 4.57
C PRO A 116 -9.56 4.28 3.75
N ASP A 117 -9.33 5.38 3.03
CA ASP A 117 -10.28 5.88 2.02
C ASP A 117 -10.37 4.97 0.78
N LEU A 118 -9.27 4.26 0.49
CA LEU A 118 -9.16 3.35 -0.65
C LEU A 118 -8.21 2.19 -0.30
N LEU A 119 -8.61 0.98 -0.63
CA LEU A 119 -7.74 -0.20 -0.61
C LEU A 119 -7.44 -0.60 -2.06
N VAL A 120 -6.16 -0.67 -2.40
CA VAL A 120 -5.65 -1.22 -3.66
C VAL A 120 -4.95 -2.53 -3.33
N ALA A 121 -5.44 -3.63 -3.89
CA ALA A 121 -5.03 -4.97 -3.48
C ALA A 121 -4.37 -5.74 -4.63
N VAL A 122 -3.67 -6.82 -4.26
CA VAL A 122 -2.98 -7.73 -5.18
C VAL A 122 -2.07 -6.96 -6.14
N LEU A 123 -1.23 -6.07 -5.59
CA LEU A 123 -0.26 -5.27 -6.36
C LEU A 123 -0.91 -4.40 -7.45
N GLY A 124 -2.03 -3.76 -7.13
CA GLY A 124 -2.69 -2.85 -8.07
C GLY A 124 -3.62 -3.54 -9.04
N ASN A 125 -4.21 -4.69 -8.68
CA ASN A 125 -5.13 -5.44 -9.55
C ASN A 125 -6.58 -5.04 -9.44
N TYR A 126 -6.99 -4.49 -8.30
CA TYR A 126 -8.31 -3.92 -8.12
C TYR A 126 -8.27 -2.93 -6.98
N ALA A 127 -9.24 -2.03 -6.97
CA ALA A 127 -9.45 -1.07 -5.92
C ALA A 127 -10.82 -1.27 -5.27
N LEU A 128 -10.87 -1.02 -3.97
CA LEU A 128 -12.04 -1.18 -3.12
C LEU A 128 -12.22 0.07 -2.26
N THR A 129 -13.46 0.49 -2.09
CA THR A 129 -13.89 1.41 -1.03
C THR A 129 -14.77 0.66 -0.03
N PHE A 130 -15.31 1.40 0.95
CA PHE A 130 -16.16 0.88 2.02
C PHE A 130 -17.50 1.62 1.98
N ASP A 131 -18.61 0.89 2.03
CA ASP A 131 -19.94 1.49 2.15
C ASP A 131 -20.24 1.97 3.58
N GLU A 132 -21.44 2.49 3.81
CA GLU A 132 -21.87 2.97 5.13
C GLU A 132 -22.01 1.85 6.15
N GLU A 133 -22.01 0.59 5.71
CA GLU A 133 -22.03 -0.64 6.51
C GLU A 133 -20.65 -1.33 6.54
N GLY A 134 -19.60 -0.68 6.03
CA GLY A 134 -18.23 -1.16 6.01
C GLY A 134 -17.99 -2.43 5.18
N HIS A 135 -18.90 -2.75 4.27
CA HIS A 135 -18.68 -3.77 3.25
C HIS A 135 -17.79 -3.23 2.15
N PHE A 136 -17.05 -4.13 1.52
CA PHE A 136 -16.20 -3.79 0.39
C PHE A 136 -17.03 -3.45 -0.84
N VAL A 137 -16.74 -2.31 -1.44
CA VAL A 137 -17.34 -1.86 -2.70
C VAL A 137 -16.26 -1.85 -3.77
N HIS A 138 -16.47 -2.65 -4.83
CA HIS A 138 -15.55 -2.70 -5.96
C HIS A 138 -15.62 -1.43 -6.80
N GLU A 139 -14.45 -0.84 -7.06
CA GLU A 139 -14.32 0.28 -7.98
C GLU A 139 -14.23 -0.24 -9.42
N GLU A 140 -15.39 -0.37 -10.07
CA GLU A 140 -15.49 -0.92 -11.43
C GLU A 140 -14.70 -0.10 -12.47
N ASP A 141 -14.57 1.21 -12.27
CA ASP A 141 -13.79 2.11 -13.13
C ASP A 141 -12.27 1.90 -13.03
N TYR A 142 -11.79 1.18 -12.00
CA TYR A 142 -10.39 0.79 -11.89
C TYR A 142 -9.97 -0.14 -13.04
N LYS A 143 -10.89 -0.96 -13.57
CA LYS A 143 -10.62 -1.84 -14.73
C LYS A 143 -10.16 -1.06 -15.95
N GLU A 144 -10.58 0.20 -16.11
CA GLU A 144 -10.10 1.05 -17.19
C GLU A 144 -8.59 1.33 -17.08
N VAL A 145 -8.08 1.53 -15.86
CA VAL A 145 -6.65 1.75 -15.60
C VAL A 145 -5.84 0.50 -15.95
N LEU A 146 -6.34 -0.68 -15.61
CA LEU A 146 -5.72 -1.95 -15.98
C LEU A 146 -5.74 -2.17 -17.49
N ASN A 147 -6.87 -1.95 -18.14
CA ASN A 147 -7.00 -2.14 -19.58
C ASN A 147 -6.08 -1.19 -20.36
N TRP A 148 -5.92 0.05 -19.90
CA TRP A 148 -5.01 1.02 -20.53
C TRP A 148 -3.54 0.65 -20.37
N THR A 149 -3.18 -0.06 -19.29
CA THR A 149 -1.78 -0.34 -18.94
C THR A 149 -1.35 -1.78 -19.18
N SER A 150 -2.28 -2.68 -19.47
CA SER A 150 -1.99 -4.08 -19.77
C SER A 150 -1.59 -4.27 -21.24
N ASN A 151 -0.73 -5.26 -21.46
CA ASN A 151 -0.37 -5.69 -22.80
C ASN A 151 -1.55 -6.52 -23.37
N PRO A 152 -2.07 -6.24 -24.59
CA PRO A 152 -3.18 -7.01 -25.14
C PRO A 152 -2.86 -8.50 -25.34
N ASN A 153 -1.58 -8.87 -25.39
CA ASN A 153 -1.12 -10.26 -25.46
C ASN A 153 -0.87 -10.88 -24.07
N TRP A 154 -1.21 -10.19 -22.99
CA TRP A 154 -1.07 -10.72 -21.65
C TRP A 154 -2.07 -11.86 -21.42
N ASP A 155 -1.53 -13.01 -21.06
CA ASP A 155 -2.26 -14.25 -20.78
C ASP A 155 -1.48 -14.98 -19.69
N GLU A 156 -2.04 -15.04 -18.50
CA GLU A 156 -1.35 -15.52 -17.31
C GLU A 156 -1.04 -17.00 -17.41
N ASN A 157 -1.99 -17.79 -17.89
CA ASN A 157 -1.83 -19.23 -18.04
C ASN A 157 -0.73 -19.54 -19.05
N TYR A 158 -0.74 -18.79 -20.15
CA TYR A 158 0.30 -18.92 -21.16
C TYR A 158 1.69 -18.50 -20.64
N PHE A 159 1.78 -17.43 -19.85
CA PHE A 159 3.03 -17.03 -19.17
C PHE A 159 3.52 -18.12 -18.21
N VAL A 160 2.60 -18.71 -17.43
CA VAL A 160 2.92 -19.80 -16.50
C VAL A 160 3.49 -20.98 -17.28
N ASP A 161 2.78 -21.49 -18.28
CA ASP A 161 3.22 -22.67 -19.02
C ASP A 161 4.57 -22.42 -19.71
N ALA A 162 4.77 -21.24 -20.31
CA ALA A 162 6.04 -20.87 -20.94
C ALA A 162 7.21 -20.79 -19.94
N ILE A 163 6.98 -20.27 -18.73
CA ILE A 163 8.01 -20.24 -17.67
C ILE A 163 8.30 -21.65 -17.18
N LEU A 164 7.27 -22.44 -16.88
CA LEU A 164 7.45 -23.80 -16.37
C LEU A 164 8.22 -24.68 -17.36
N GLU A 165 7.87 -24.60 -18.65
CA GLU A 165 8.56 -25.33 -19.71
C GLU A 165 10.01 -24.85 -19.88
N LYS A 166 10.25 -23.54 -20.01
CA LYS A 166 11.59 -23.00 -20.27
C LYS A 166 12.58 -23.28 -19.14
N PHE A 167 12.11 -23.22 -17.89
CA PHE A 167 12.95 -23.36 -16.69
C PHE A 167 12.82 -24.73 -16.02
N GLN A 168 12.01 -25.64 -16.58
CA GLN A 168 11.73 -26.97 -16.03
C GLN A 168 11.26 -26.91 -14.57
N TYR A 169 10.50 -25.86 -14.22
CA TYR A 169 9.95 -25.70 -12.89
C TYR A 169 8.77 -26.68 -12.68
N PRO A 170 8.65 -27.34 -11.51
CA PRO A 170 7.47 -28.10 -11.18
C PRO A 170 6.25 -27.18 -11.01
N ARG A 171 5.05 -27.67 -11.35
CA ARG A 171 3.80 -26.91 -11.17
C ARG A 171 3.54 -26.54 -9.70
N SER A 172 4.13 -27.24 -8.74
CA SER A 172 4.05 -26.93 -7.30
C SER A 172 4.67 -25.59 -6.91
N TYR A 173 5.49 -24.98 -7.78
CA TYR A 173 6.02 -23.64 -7.56
C TYR A 173 5.00 -22.54 -7.82
N ILE A 174 3.90 -22.84 -8.54
CA ILE A 174 2.81 -21.88 -8.71
C ILE A 174 2.09 -21.73 -7.37
N SER A 175 2.08 -20.53 -6.82
CA SER A 175 1.30 -20.22 -5.62
C SER A 175 -0.02 -19.55 -5.95
N ARG A 176 -0.03 -18.59 -6.89
CA ARG A 176 -1.23 -17.86 -7.24
C ARG A 176 -1.19 -17.40 -8.70
N ILE A 177 -2.34 -17.45 -9.35
CA ILE A 177 -2.58 -16.85 -10.66
C ILE A 177 -3.79 -15.95 -10.49
N ASN A 178 -3.57 -14.64 -10.53
CA ASN A 178 -4.63 -13.63 -10.58
C ASN A 178 -4.60 -12.98 -11.96
N PRO A 179 -5.68 -12.28 -12.37
CA PRO A 179 -5.58 -11.31 -13.44
C PRO A 179 -4.33 -10.44 -13.23
N PHE A 180 -3.54 -10.22 -14.27
CA PHE A 180 -2.35 -9.37 -14.31
C PHE A 180 -1.23 -9.65 -13.27
N THR A 181 -1.26 -10.75 -12.53
CA THR A 181 -0.19 -11.11 -11.60
C THR A 181 -0.11 -12.61 -11.37
N ILE A 182 1.09 -13.17 -11.58
CA ILE A 182 1.42 -14.55 -11.27
C ILE A 182 2.44 -14.55 -10.13
N LEU A 183 2.20 -15.35 -9.09
CA LEU A 183 3.11 -15.52 -7.97
C LEU A 183 3.67 -16.94 -7.97
N PHE A 184 4.99 -17.03 -8.03
CA PHE A 184 5.74 -18.26 -7.79
C PHE A 184 6.44 -18.23 -6.44
N ILE A 185 6.51 -19.39 -5.78
CA ILE A 185 7.36 -19.62 -4.60
C ILE A 185 8.47 -20.57 -5.04
N ILE A 186 9.69 -20.07 -5.08
CA ILE A 186 10.85 -20.79 -5.61
C ILE A 186 11.84 -21.05 -4.47
N PRO A 187 12.32 -22.29 -4.28
CA PRO A 187 13.40 -22.60 -3.33
C PRO A 187 14.66 -21.78 -3.60
N ASP A 188 15.41 -21.44 -2.55
CA ASP A 188 16.53 -20.50 -2.64
C ASP A 188 17.60 -20.90 -3.66
N ASP A 189 18.03 -22.16 -3.65
CA ASP A 189 19.03 -22.70 -4.58
C ASP A 189 18.60 -22.53 -6.04
N VAL A 190 17.34 -22.85 -6.35
CA VAL A 190 16.76 -22.67 -7.69
C VAL A 190 16.62 -21.19 -8.01
N PHE A 191 16.11 -20.39 -7.07
CA PHE A 191 15.88 -18.96 -7.25
C PHE A 191 17.18 -18.25 -7.62
N PHE A 192 18.23 -18.42 -6.83
CA PHE A 192 19.51 -17.74 -7.06
C PHE A 192 20.20 -18.21 -8.34
N ALA A 193 19.98 -19.47 -8.75
CA ALA A 193 20.52 -19.99 -10.01
C ALA A 193 19.81 -19.46 -11.25
N THR A 194 18.52 -19.13 -11.18
CA THR A 194 17.67 -18.94 -12.38
C THR A 194 17.02 -17.56 -12.50
N PHE A 195 16.91 -16.78 -11.42
CA PHE A 195 16.11 -15.56 -11.41
C PHE A 195 16.49 -14.53 -12.49
N ASP A 196 17.79 -14.32 -12.73
CA ASP A 196 18.23 -13.36 -13.76
C ASP A 196 17.88 -13.82 -15.19
N GLU A 197 17.83 -15.13 -15.44
CA GLU A 197 17.35 -15.67 -16.72
C GLU A 197 15.83 -15.59 -16.83
N VAL A 198 15.08 -15.94 -15.77
CA VAL A 198 13.62 -15.75 -15.70
C VAL A 198 13.25 -14.30 -15.99
N LYS A 199 13.93 -13.36 -15.35
CA LYS A 199 13.72 -11.93 -15.56
C LYS A 199 14.03 -11.48 -16.98
N ARG A 200 15.08 -12.01 -17.61
CA ARG A 200 15.41 -11.71 -19.02
C ARG A 200 14.35 -12.29 -19.95
N PHE A 201 13.93 -13.53 -19.72
CA PHE A 201 12.88 -14.22 -20.46
C PHE A 201 11.55 -13.45 -20.40
N VAL A 202 11.06 -13.15 -19.20
CA VAL A 202 9.81 -12.40 -18.99
C VAL A 202 9.87 -10.99 -19.59
N LYS A 203 11.01 -10.30 -19.45
CA LYS A 203 11.17 -8.95 -20.00
C LYS A 203 11.16 -8.95 -21.53
N ASN A 204 11.66 -10.02 -22.15
CA ASN A 204 11.67 -10.27 -23.59
C ASN A 204 11.97 -9.01 -24.42
N LYS A 205 13.10 -8.34 -24.16
CA LYS A 205 13.43 -7.06 -24.81
C LYS A 205 13.46 -7.18 -26.34
N GLU A 206 13.87 -8.34 -26.83
CA GLU A 206 14.08 -8.64 -28.25
C GLU A 206 12.78 -9.01 -28.98
N ASN A 207 11.64 -9.06 -28.29
CA ASN A 207 10.35 -9.50 -28.86
C ASN A 207 10.40 -10.92 -29.44
N ILE A 208 11.13 -11.83 -28.78
CA ILE A 208 11.19 -13.23 -29.20
C ILE A 208 9.79 -13.84 -29.05
N GLU A 209 9.31 -14.46 -30.12
CA GLU A 209 8.05 -15.19 -30.10
C GLU A 209 8.24 -16.53 -29.36
N THR A 210 7.28 -16.87 -28.51
CA THR A 210 7.16 -18.18 -27.88
C THR A 210 5.79 -18.70 -28.24
N ASN A 211 5.67 -19.93 -28.74
CA ASN A 211 4.43 -20.60 -29.21
C ASN A 211 3.35 -19.66 -29.80
N GLY A 212 3.71 -18.83 -30.80
CA GLY A 212 2.74 -17.95 -31.47
C GLY A 212 2.48 -16.60 -30.82
N LYS A 213 3.11 -16.28 -29.68
CA LYS A 213 2.88 -15.04 -28.92
C LYS A 213 4.18 -14.35 -28.50
N ILE A 214 4.18 -13.02 -28.52
CA ILE A 214 5.25 -12.21 -27.92
C ILE A 214 4.83 -11.85 -26.50
N LEU A 215 5.40 -12.57 -25.53
CA LEU A 215 5.18 -12.30 -24.12
C LEU A 215 6.12 -11.25 -23.59
N LYS A 216 5.57 -10.24 -22.90
CA LYS A 216 6.33 -9.18 -22.25
C LYS A 216 5.72 -8.82 -20.91
N GLY A 217 6.54 -8.87 -19.88
CA GLY A 217 6.18 -8.50 -18.53
C GLY A 217 7.39 -7.96 -17.76
N LYS A 218 7.29 -8.06 -16.44
CA LYS A 218 8.38 -7.81 -15.50
C LYS A 218 8.32 -8.83 -14.38
N CYS A 219 9.49 -9.11 -13.80
CA CYS A 219 9.61 -9.87 -12.57
C CYS A 219 9.96 -8.95 -11.42
N ILE A 220 9.31 -9.15 -10.28
CA ILE A 220 9.65 -8.57 -8.99
C ILE A 220 10.08 -9.71 -8.09
N LYS A 221 11.23 -9.54 -7.44
CA LYS A 221 11.67 -10.41 -6.34
C LYS A 221 11.13 -9.80 -5.05
N THR A 222 10.40 -10.56 -4.27
CA THR A 222 10.00 -10.17 -2.90
C THR A 222 10.42 -11.25 -1.91
N ARG A 223 10.55 -10.87 -0.64
CA ARG A 223 10.84 -11.84 0.42
C ARG A 223 9.64 -12.77 0.61
N CYS A 224 9.92 -14.06 0.68
CA CYS A 224 8.93 -15.04 1.09
C CYS A 224 8.92 -15.17 2.61
N ASN A 225 7.74 -15.36 3.19
CA ASN A 225 7.63 -15.72 4.61
C ASN A 225 8.03 -17.18 4.88
N LEU A 226 8.04 -18.03 3.85
CA LEU A 226 8.54 -19.39 3.94
C LEU A 226 10.07 -19.40 3.94
N VAL A 227 10.64 -20.01 4.98
CA VAL A 227 12.10 -20.17 5.13
C VAL A 227 12.65 -20.99 3.96
N GLY A 228 13.75 -20.53 3.36
CA GLY A 228 14.44 -21.21 2.27
C GLY A 228 13.75 -21.06 0.91
N SER A 229 12.92 -20.03 0.73
CA SER A 229 12.27 -19.73 -0.54
C SER A 229 12.16 -18.23 -0.80
N HIS A 230 11.90 -17.87 -2.05
CA HIS A 230 11.67 -16.52 -2.51
C HIS A 230 10.42 -16.43 -3.39
N TYR A 231 9.80 -15.26 -3.38
CA TYR A 231 8.72 -14.94 -4.30
C TYR A 231 9.28 -14.39 -5.62
N ILE A 232 8.75 -14.91 -6.73
CA ILE A 232 8.83 -14.26 -8.05
C ILE A 232 7.42 -13.85 -8.44
N GLU A 233 7.19 -12.55 -8.49
CA GLU A 233 5.95 -11.98 -9.02
C GLU A 233 6.16 -11.59 -10.48
N VAL A 234 5.32 -12.12 -11.37
CA VAL A 234 5.32 -11.81 -12.80
C VAL A 234 4.09 -10.97 -13.12
N LEU A 235 4.31 -9.78 -13.67
CA LEU A 235 3.25 -8.82 -13.98
C LEU A 235 3.43 -8.26 -15.40
N PRO A 236 2.39 -7.71 -16.03
CA PRO A 236 2.56 -6.87 -17.22
C PRO A 236 3.56 -5.74 -16.98
N THR A 237 4.19 -5.27 -18.06
CA THR A 237 5.29 -4.30 -17.97
C THR A 237 4.88 -2.99 -17.28
N HIS A 238 3.65 -2.52 -17.49
CA HIS A 238 3.18 -1.22 -17.02
C HIS A 238 2.17 -1.29 -15.87
N THR A 239 1.90 -2.47 -15.31
CA THR A 239 1.00 -2.65 -14.15
C THR A 239 1.78 -2.77 -12.84
N GLY A 240 1.11 -2.86 -11.69
CA GLY A 240 1.71 -2.87 -10.36
C GLY A 240 1.17 -1.76 -9.47
N LYS A 241 1.69 -1.65 -8.25
CA LYS A 241 1.28 -0.65 -7.24
C LYS A 241 1.23 0.79 -7.74
N GLN A 242 2.07 1.18 -8.70
CA GLN A 242 1.99 2.54 -9.28
C GLN A 242 0.61 2.89 -9.87
N LEU A 243 -0.19 1.90 -10.26
CA LEU A 243 -1.56 2.10 -10.74
C LEU A 243 -2.50 2.60 -9.63
N GLY A 244 -2.29 2.16 -8.38
CA GLY A 244 -3.05 2.63 -7.23
C GLY A 244 -2.91 4.13 -7.03
N VAL A 245 -1.69 4.66 -7.19
CA VAL A 245 -1.41 6.11 -7.13
C VAL A 245 -2.12 6.86 -8.26
N ILE A 246 -1.98 6.37 -9.50
CA ILE A 246 -2.59 7.01 -10.69
C ILE A 246 -4.11 7.06 -10.54
N TYR A 247 -4.72 5.95 -10.12
CA TYR A 247 -6.16 5.87 -9.90
C TYR A 247 -6.61 6.80 -8.77
N ALA A 248 -5.94 6.76 -7.62
CA ALA A 248 -6.29 7.60 -6.48
C ALA A 248 -6.16 9.11 -6.80
N GLN A 249 -5.12 9.51 -7.53
CA GLN A 249 -4.96 10.88 -8.01
C GLN A 249 -6.13 11.31 -8.89
N LYS A 250 -6.51 10.49 -9.88
CA LYS A 250 -7.67 10.76 -10.77
C LYS A 250 -8.97 10.84 -9.97
N ARG A 251 -9.22 9.86 -9.10
CA ARG A 251 -10.47 9.73 -8.34
C ARG A 251 -10.69 10.88 -7.36
N TYR A 252 -9.65 11.23 -6.61
CA TYR A 252 -9.75 12.22 -5.52
C TYR A 252 -9.24 13.60 -5.93
N ASN A 253 -8.89 13.79 -7.21
CA ASN A 253 -8.40 15.05 -7.78
C ASN A 253 -7.13 15.59 -7.07
N PHE A 254 -6.14 14.71 -6.89
CA PHE A 254 -4.82 15.04 -6.36
C PHE A 254 -3.76 15.09 -7.46
N THR A 255 -2.72 15.89 -7.25
CA THR A 255 -1.57 15.96 -8.17
C THR A 255 -0.32 15.37 -7.54
N ASP A 256 0.76 15.23 -8.33
CA ASP A 256 2.05 14.77 -7.81
C ASP A 256 2.59 15.61 -6.65
N LYS A 257 2.25 16.91 -6.60
CA LYS A 257 2.69 17.85 -5.56
C LYS A 257 2.01 17.63 -4.21
N ASP A 258 0.86 16.96 -4.23
CA ASP A 258 0.00 16.69 -3.08
C ASP A 258 0.05 15.20 -2.69
N THR A 259 0.85 14.41 -3.41
CA THR A 259 0.93 12.96 -3.23
C THR A 259 2.23 12.56 -2.54
N MET A 260 2.10 11.73 -1.51
CA MET A 260 3.20 11.07 -0.82
C MET A 260 3.02 9.56 -0.90
N VAL A 261 4.12 8.83 -1.10
CA VAL A 261 4.09 7.37 -1.15
C VAL A 261 5.06 6.72 -0.17
N ALA A 262 4.76 5.52 0.33
CA ALA A 262 5.61 4.81 1.28
C ALA A 262 5.71 3.31 0.95
N GLY A 263 6.87 2.71 1.19
CA GLY A 263 7.09 1.27 1.01
C GLY A 263 8.34 0.75 1.69
N ASP A 264 8.46 -0.59 1.74
CA ASP A 264 9.56 -1.30 2.41
C ASP A 264 10.27 -2.32 1.51
N SER A 265 9.67 -2.75 0.40
CA SER A 265 10.21 -3.85 -0.42
C SER A 265 10.25 -3.55 -1.92
N LEU A 266 10.79 -4.48 -2.71
CA LEU A 266 10.96 -4.27 -4.15
C LEU A 266 9.63 -4.19 -4.94
N ASN A 267 8.51 -4.67 -4.39
CA ASN A 267 7.20 -4.46 -5.03
C ASN A 267 6.77 -2.98 -4.99
N ASP A 268 7.35 -2.18 -4.11
CA ASP A 268 7.15 -0.73 -4.00
C ASP A 268 8.08 0.08 -4.90
N CYS A 269 9.06 -0.56 -5.56
CA CYS A 269 10.06 0.17 -6.34
C CYS A 269 9.44 0.98 -7.50
N MET A 270 8.28 0.56 -8.01
CA MET A 270 7.56 1.29 -9.05
C MET A 270 6.77 2.48 -8.50
N LEU A 271 6.16 2.31 -7.32
CA LEU A 271 5.54 3.39 -6.55
C LEU A 271 6.61 4.47 -6.23
N LEU A 272 7.79 4.04 -5.77
CA LEU A 272 8.96 4.90 -5.51
C LEU A 272 9.68 5.40 -6.77
N ARG A 273 9.24 5.05 -7.99
CA ARG A 273 9.72 5.68 -9.24
C ARG A 273 8.91 6.89 -9.66
N LEU A 274 7.69 7.01 -9.16
CA LEU A 274 6.80 8.10 -9.53
C LEU A 274 7.39 9.46 -9.13
N PRO A 275 7.06 10.54 -9.86
CA PRO A 275 7.54 11.89 -9.59
C PRO A 275 6.93 12.55 -8.33
N VAL A 276 6.24 11.79 -7.48
CA VAL A 276 5.63 12.20 -6.19
C VAL A 276 6.64 12.25 -5.03
N PHE A 277 6.30 12.79 -3.85
CA PHE A 277 7.17 12.61 -2.68
C PHE A 277 7.14 11.15 -2.22
N GLY A 278 8.25 10.57 -1.77
CA GLY A 278 8.23 9.18 -1.34
C GLY A 278 9.24 8.81 -0.28
N ILE A 279 8.86 7.83 0.53
CA ILE A 279 9.65 7.34 1.64
C ILE A 279 9.93 5.84 1.53
N LEU A 280 11.15 5.47 1.84
CA LEU A 280 11.52 4.13 2.24
C LEU A 280 11.51 4.12 3.77
N VAL A 281 10.81 3.16 4.37
CA VAL A 281 10.77 3.02 5.84
C VAL A 281 12.09 2.46 6.35
N GLY A 282 12.50 2.76 7.58
CA GLY A 282 13.82 2.39 8.10
C GLY A 282 14.06 0.89 8.26
N ASN A 283 13.01 0.07 8.21
CA ASN A 283 13.06 -1.39 8.17
C ASN A 283 12.93 -1.96 6.74
N SER A 284 13.14 -1.14 5.70
CA SER A 284 13.11 -1.55 4.30
C SER A 284 14.05 -2.73 4.05
N GLU A 285 13.66 -3.61 3.14
CA GLU A 285 14.51 -4.70 2.68
C GLU A 285 15.78 -4.17 2.00
N ASN A 286 16.90 -4.87 2.22
CA ASN A 286 18.18 -4.52 1.62
C ASN A 286 18.09 -4.41 0.09
N TYR A 287 17.27 -5.24 -0.57
CA TYR A 287 17.08 -5.16 -2.02
C TYR A 287 16.46 -3.83 -2.47
N LEU A 288 15.53 -3.27 -1.70
CA LEU A 288 14.95 -1.96 -2.00
C LEU A 288 15.96 -0.84 -1.69
N VAL A 289 16.68 -0.94 -0.58
CA VAL A 289 17.73 0.01 -0.21
C VAL A 289 18.83 0.06 -1.28
N ASP A 290 19.32 -1.09 -1.74
CA ASP A 290 20.30 -1.20 -2.83
C ASP A 290 19.76 -0.59 -4.13
N TRP A 291 18.49 -0.85 -4.44
CA TRP A 291 17.83 -0.27 -5.60
C TRP A 291 17.75 1.27 -5.52
N PHE A 292 17.47 1.80 -4.33
CA PHE A 292 17.39 3.24 -4.07
C PHE A 292 18.78 3.89 -4.19
N ASN A 293 19.79 3.30 -3.57
CA ASN A 293 21.17 3.79 -3.56
C ASN A 293 21.81 3.78 -4.96
N LYS A 294 21.39 2.87 -5.85
CA LYS A 294 21.85 2.86 -7.26
C LYS A 294 21.44 4.09 -8.06
N LYS A 295 20.30 4.72 -7.70
CA LYS A 295 19.82 5.94 -8.37
C LYS A 295 19.02 6.79 -7.37
N PRO A 296 19.70 7.55 -6.50
CA PRO A 296 19.03 8.45 -5.55
C PRO A 296 18.18 9.47 -6.30
N ARG A 297 17.07 9.87 -5.67
CA ARG A 297 16.14 10.86 -6.24
C ARG A 297 15.87 11.93 -5.19
N PRO A 298 15.85 13.23 -5.55
CA PRO A 298 15.73 14.31 -4.58
C PRO A 298 14.38 14.33 -3.86
N ASN A 299 13.32 13.83 -4.50
CA ASN A 299 11.98 13.70 -3.93
C ASN A 299 11.75 12.38 -3.18
N LYS A 300 12.82 11.64 -2.88
CA LYS A 300 12.76 10.37 -2.18
C LYS A 300 13.69 10.37 -0.99
N PHE A 301 13.24 9.77 0.10
CA PHE A 301 13.93 9.80 1.37
C PHE A 301 13.89 8.42 2.03
N HIS A 302 14.99 8.01 2.64
CA HIS A 302 15.05 6.80 3.46
C HIS A 302 15.01 7.23 4.93
N SER A 303 13.92 6.92 5.62
CA SER A 303 13.74 7.31 7.02
C SER A 303 14.57 6.41 7.93
N ASN A 304 15.04 6.98 9.05
CA ASN A 304 15.61 6.18 10.14
C ASN A 304 14.52 5.58 11.03
N ALA A 305 13.29 6.11 10.97
CA ALA A 305 12.16 5.57 11.71
C ALA A 305 11.64 4.31 11.01
N MET A 306 11.15 3.35 11.79
CA MET A 306 10.62 2.08 11.28
C MET A 306 9.09 2.10 11.24
N PHE A 307 8.52 1.27 10.37
CA PHE A 307 7.09 1.06 10.23
C PHE A 307 6.35 2.40 10.04
N ALA A 308 5.16 2.54 10.64
CA ALA A 308 4.32 3.70 10.46
C ALA A 308 4.90 5.00 11.05
N LEU A 309 5.90 4.92 11.94
CA LEU A 309 6.62 6.12 12.40
C LEU A 309 7.39 6.80 11.26
N ALA A 310 7.83 6.05 10.27
CA ALA A 310 8.43 6.61 9.05
C ALA A 310 7.45 7.46 8.25
N LEU A 311 6.16 7.11 8.27
CA LEU A 311 5.11 7.89 7.60
C LEU A 311 4.93 9.24 8.30
N ILE A 312 5.01 9.30 9.62
CA ILE A 312 4.99 10.57 10.38
C ILE A 312 6.20 11.44 9.97
N ASP A 313 7.41 10.89 9.95
CA ASP A 313 8.63 11.59 9.52
C ASP A 313 8.49 12.13 8.09
N GLY A 314 7.99 11.30 7.17
CA GLY A 314 7.71 11.69 5.79
C GLY A 314 6.67 12.79 5.67
N LEU A 315 5.53 12.68 6.37
CA LEU A 315 4.46 13.67 6.35
C LEU A 315 4.92 15.01 6.90
N LYS A 316 5.68 15.03 8.00
CA LYS A 316 6.25 16.26 8.57
C LYS A 316 7.13 16.99 7.56
N ARG A 317 8.02 16.27 6.89
CA ARG A 317 8.88 16.82 5.82
C ARG A 317 8.08 17.28 4.61
N PHE A 318 7.09 16.49 4.20
CA PHE A 318 6.30 16.76 3.01
C PHE A 318 5.38 17.98 3.18
N THR A 319 4.93 18.22 4.41
CA THR A 319 3.94 19.26 4.74
C THR A 319 4.50 20.44 5.52
N ASN A 320 5.79 20.39 5.89
CA ASN A 320 6.47 21.39 6.72
C ASN A 320 5.82 21.55 8.12
N LEU A 321 5.49 20.42 8.76
CA LEU A 321 4.97 20.37 10.14
C LEU A 321 6.07 20.19 11.19
#